data_AF-A0A938LNV7-F1
#
_entry.id   AF-A0A938LNV7-F1
#
_cell.length_a   1.000
_cell.length_b   1.000
_cell.length_c   1.000
_cell.angle_alpha   90.00
_cell.angle_beta   90.00
_cell.angle_gamma   90.00
#
_symmetry.space_group_name_H-M   'P 1'
#
loop_
_entity.id
_entity.type
_entity.pdbx_description
1 polymer ?
#
loop_
_entity_poly.entity_id
_entity_poly.type
_entity_poly.pdbx_seq_one_letter_code
_entity_poly.pdbx_strand_id
1 'polypeptide(L)'
;MYSKLVCVISLSLVFLVTCVQADTLTGFSDITMAGNTLASLRYGGTEYVVANGDLMLGTTTRWYIPAATGVATLWKDGDPAPAATVPGSSDPKRADIGAHADDWIFATSGAAGGICSIDGINYLETVFAAPTKTIFVFERGGNDTGKFQAILADGSLGPEVAFKNAAGGGPWADTKVGVSGQNAFGTVFTTDVPVKGIRISAPGFDALSIFALQASTTIKVNPGEDIAAASALAQAGDTVEIAAGTYVMRTQIALKDGVTYRGAGPGLTILDGNNVTRAFTAWGDRFFNE
;
A
#
# COMPACT_ATOMS: atom_id res chain seq x y z
N MET A 1 -34.88 33.85 53.58
CA MET A 1 -33.58 34.08 52.93
C MET A 1 -33.13 32.77 52.30
N TYR A 2 -33.25 32.62 50.98
CA TYR A 2 -32.83 31.41 50.26
C TYR A 2 -31.57 31.74 49.44
N SER A 3 -30.44 31.15 49.81
CA SER A 3 -29.19 31.21 49.05
C SER A 3 -29.23 30.14 47.96
N LYS A 4 -29.22 30.55 46.69
CA LYS A 4 -29.13 29.65 45.54
C LYS A 4 -27.66 29.35 45.25
N LEU A 5 -27.27 28.11 45.45
CA LEU A 5 -26.00 27.54 45.02
C LEU A 5 -26.07 27.29 43.51
N VAL A 6 -25.37 28.10 42.72
CA VAL A 6 -25.23 27.87 41.27
C VAL A 6 -23.98 27.03 41.05
N CYS A 7 -24.18 25.75 40.72
CA CYS A 7 -23.12 24.84 40.31
C CYS A 7 -22.82 25.10 38.82
N VAL A 8 -21.69 25.73 38.52
CA VAL A 8 -21.20 25.91 37.15
C VAL A 8 -20.40 24.65 36.78
N ILE A 9 -21.01 23.79 35.96
CA ILE A 9 -20.32 22.64 35.36
C ILE A 9 -19.59 23.16 34.12
N SER A 10 -18.29 23.38 34.26
CA SER A 10 -17.40 23.66 33.12
C SER A 10 -17.11 22.36 32.37
N LEU A 11 -17.78 22.17 31.24
CA LEU A 11 -17.54 21.07 30.32
C LEU A 11 -16.29 21.37 29.47
N SER A 12 -15.12 20.93 29.92
CA SER A 12 -13.87 21.02 29.16
C SER A 12 -13.90 20.00 28.01
N LEU A 13 -14.26 20.46 26.81
CA LEU A 13 -14.13 19.70 25.57
C LEU A 13 -12.63 19.60 25.20
N VAL A 14 -11.98 18.52 25.64
CA VAL A 14 -10.61 18.20 25.20
C VAL A 14 -10.71 17.63 23.79
N PHE A 15 -10.52 18.49 22.78
CA PHE A 15 -10.24 18.02 21.43
C PHE A 15 -8.86 17.35 21.44
N LEU A 16 -8.84 16.02 21.37
CA LEU A 16 -7.65 15.26 21.01
C LEU A 16 -7.31 15.61 19.55
N VAL A 17 -6.48 16.62 19.36
CA VAL A 17 -5.85 16.90 18.07
C VAL A 17 -4.83 15.80 17.85
N THR A 18 -5.22 14.73 17.18
CA THR A 18 -4.27 13.77 16.63
C THR A 18 -3.39 14.53 15.65
N CYS A 19 -2.07 14.53 15.88
CA CYS A 19 -1.12 15.12 14.95
C CYS A 19 -1.26 14.40 13.60
N VAL A 20 -1.78 15.12 12.61
CA VAL A 20 -1.82 14.66 11.22
C VAL A 20 -0.37 14.70 10.73
N GLN A 21 0.21 13.53 10.46
CA GLN A 21 1.53 13.45 9.81
C GLN A 21 1.37 13.95 8.36
N ALA A 22 2.39 14.53 7.75
CA ALA A 22 2.33 14.79 6.30
C ALA A 22 2.66 13.51 5.53
N ASP A 23 2.14 13.38 4.31
CA ASP A 23 2.59 12.37 3.36
C ASP A 23 4.10 12.54 3.08
N THR A 24 4.83 11.44 2.95
CA THR A 24 6.30 11.46 2.83
C THR A 24 6.83 10.49 1.79
N LEU A 25 8.01 10.81 1.24
CA LEU A 25 8.77 9.96 0.34
C LEU A 25 10.10 9.61 0.97
N THR A 26 10.45 8.32 0.97
CA THR A 26 11.72 7.82 1.49
C THR A 26 12.36 6.87 0.49
N GLY A 27 13.65 7.04 0.21
CA GLY A 27 14.38 6.14 -0.69
C GLY A 27 14.36 4.69 -0.19
N PHE A 28 14.18 3.74 -1.10
CA PHE A 28 14.04 2.33 -0.78
C PHE A 28 14.79 1.42 -1.76
N SER A 29 15.56 0.46 -1.23
CA SER A 29 16.42 -0.41 -2.05
C SER A 29 16.52 -1.85 -1.57
N ASP A 30 15.92 -2.20 -0.43
CA ASP A 30 16.10 -3.53 0.21
C ASP A 30 15.11 -4.54 -0.37
N ILE A 31 15.47 -5.08 -1.55
CA ILE A 31 14.68 -6.04 -2.32
C ILE A 31 15.49 -7.29 -2.67
N THR A 32 14.79 -8.41 -2.85
CA THR A 32 15.32 -9.66 -3.38
C THR A 32 14.59 -10.01 -4.66
N MET A 33 15.34 -10.28 -5.73
CA MET A 33 14.80 -10.66 -7.04
C MET A 33 14.96 -12.17 -7.28
N ALA A 34 13.97 -12.79 -7.91
CA ALA A 34 14.07 -14.12 -8.51
C ALA A 34 14.01 -13.97 -10.04
N GLY A 35 15.18 -13.91 -10.68
CA GLY A 35 15.27 -13.51 -12.08
C GLY A 35 14.85 -12.05 -12.25
N ASN A 36 13.84 -11.80 -13.10
CA ASN A 36 13.30 -10.46 -13.34
C ASN A 36 12.08 -10.13 -12.46
N THR A 37 11.69 -11.00 -11.54
CA THR A 37 10.49 -10.83 -10.71
C THR A 37 10.89 -10.58 -9.26
N LEU A 38 10.19 -9.66 -8.60
CA LEU A 38 10.36 -9.43 -7.17
C LEU A 38 9.97 -10.70 -6.39
N ALA A 39 10.85 -11.16 -5.51
CA ALA A 39 10.60 -12.31 -4.64
C ALA A 39 10.21 -11.86 -3.22
N SER A 40 10.97 -10.92 -2.66
CA SER A 40 10.70 -10.34 -1.34
C SER A 40 11.27 -8.93 -1.22
N LEU A 41 10.85 -8.21 -0.18
CA LEU A 41 11.43 -6.94 0.24
C LEU A 41 11.53 -6.89 1.77
N ARG A 42 12.41 -6.06 2.31
CA ARG A 42 12.49 -5.82 3.76
C ARG A 42 12.20 -4.37 4.09
N TYR A 43 11.18 -4.14 4.91
CA TYR A 43 10.75 -2.81 5.31
C TYR A 43 10.38 -2.79 6.79
N GLY A 44 10.82 -1.77 7.54
CA GLY A 44 10.54 -1.66 8.98
C GLY A 44 11.07 -2.82 9.83
N GLY A 45 12.07 -3.56 9.35
CA GLY A 45 12.62 -4.76 10.02
C GLY A 45 11.87 -6.06 9.72
N THR A 46 10.79 -6.01 8.94
CA THR A 46 10.02 -7.18 8.51
C THR A 46 10.33 -7.51 7.05
N GLU A 47 10.47 -8.80 6.74
CA GLU A 47 10.51 -9.29 5.37
C GLU A 47 9.09 -9.60 4.89
N TYR A 48 8.76 -9.11 3.71
CA TYR A 48 7.49 -9.33 3.02
C TYR A 48 7.77 -10.12 1.75
N VAL A 49 7.16 -11.30 1.62
CA VAL A 49 7.39 -12.26 0.54
C VAL A 49 6.21 -12.26 -0.41
N VAL A 50 6.47 -12.05 -1.71
CA VAL A 50 5.43 -11.98 -2.74
C VAL A 50 4.61 -13.28 -2.79
N ALA A 51 5.26 -14.43 -2.72
CA ALA A 51 4.61 -15.74 -2.77
C ALA A 51 3.65 -16.01 -1.60
N ASN A 52 3.82 -15.30 -0.48
CA ASN A 52 2.95 -15.41 0.69
C ASN A 52 1.72 -14.50 0.60
N GLY A 53 1.65 -13.63 -0.42
CA GLY A 53 0.59 -12.62 -0.51
C GLY A 53 0.77 -11.46 0.47
N ASP A 54 1.99 -11.26 0.99
CA ASP A 54 2.31 -10.18 1.94
C ASP A 54 2.18 -8.78 1.33
N LEU A 55 2.18 -8.70 0.00
CA LEU A 55 2.13 -7.47 -0.78
C LEU A 55 0.92 -7.48 -1.72
N MET A 56 0.35 -6.30 -1.95
CA MET A 56 -0.83 -6.11 -2.80
C MET A 56 -0.46 -5.35 -4.08
N LEU A 57 -0.81 -5.92 -5.23
CA LEU A 57 -0.84 -5.21 -6.50
C LEU A 57 -2.05 -4.28 -6.57
N GLY A 58 -1.91 -3.18 -7.30
CA GLY A 58 -3.04 -2.36 -7.71
C GLY A 58 -3.45 -2.65 -9.15
N THR A 59 -4.31 -1.80 -9.69
CA THR A 59 -4.55 -1.66 -11.12
C THR A 59 -3.95 -0.35 -11.57
N THR A 60 -2.98 -0.41 -12.49
CA THR A 60 -2.32 0.78 -13.02
C THR A 60 -3.01 1.29 -14.29
N THR A 61 -3.21 2.60 -14.37
CA THR A 61 -3.80 3.29 -15.53
C THR A 61 -3.00 4.53 -15.88
N ARG A 62 -2.97 4.89 -17.17
CA ARG A 62 -2.21 6.04 -17.69
C ARG A 62 -3.15 7.06 -18.29
N TRP A 63 -2.86 8.33 -18.08
CA TRP A 63 -3.77 9.41 -18.44
C TRP A 63 -3.02 10.56 -19.10
N TYR A 64 -3.64 11.10 -20.14
CA TYR A 64 -3.16 12.28 -20.85
C TYR A 64 -4.28 13.33 -20.93
N ILE A 65 -3.90 14.60 -21.08
CA ILE A 65 -4.82 15.73 -21.12
C ILE A 65 -4.58 16.44 -22.47
N PRO A 66 -5.38 16.13 -23.50
CA PRO A 66 -5.25 16.80 -24.79
C PRO A 66 -5.42 18.31 -24.64
N ALA A 67 -4.52 19.10 -25.20
CA ALA A 67 -4.61 20.56 -25.17
C ALA A 67 -5.92 21.09 -25.78
N ALA A 68 -6.49 20.35 -26.75
CA ALA A 68 -7.75 20.70 -27.40
C ALA A 68 -8.98 20.58 -26.50
N THR A 69 -8.98 19.66 -25.53
CA THR A 69 -10.14 19.38 -24.67
C THR A 69 -9.91 19.86 -23.24
N GLY A 70 -8.68 19.81 -22.75
CA GLY A 70 -8.37 20.01 -21.33
C GLY A 70 -8.93 18.90 -20.43
N VAL A 71 -9.42 17.79 -20.99
CA VAL A 71 -10.08 16.70 -20.26
C VAL A 71 -9.14 15.51 -20.17
N ALA A 72 -8.96 15.00 -18.95
CA ALA A 72 -8.20 13.76 -18.72
C ALA A 72 -8.82 12.60 -19.51
N THR A 73 -7.97 11.93 -20.29
CA THR A 73 -8.34 10.83 -21.17
C THR A 73 -7.48 9.62 -20.83
N LEU A 74 -8.12 8.48 -20.61
CA LEU A 74 -7.44 7.21 -20.36
C LEU A 74 -6.70 6.78 -21.62
N TRP A 75 -5.41 6.54 -21.52
CA TRP A 75 -4.66 5.78 -22.52
C TRP A 75 -4.88 4.29 -22.25
N LYS A 76 -5.79 3.69 -23.01
CA LYS A 76 -6.14 2.28 -22.84
C LYS A 76 -4.99 1.41 -23.31
N ASP A 77 -4.81 0.29 -22.62
CA ASP A 77 -3.81 -0.69 -23.02
C ASP A 77 -4.11 -1.22 -24.43
N GLY A 78 -3.06 -1.41 -25.22
CA GLY A 78 -3.15 -1.77 -26.64
C GLY A 78 -3.47 -0.63 -27.61
N ASP A 79 -3.93 0.54 -27.15
CA ASP A 79 -4.10 1.70 -28.03
C ASP A 79 -2.72 2.28 -28.45
N PRO A 80 -2.60 2.83 -29.67
CA PRO A 80 -1.38 3.54 -30.08
C PRO A 80 -0.99 4.62 -29.08
N ALA A 81 0.32 4.84 -28.92
CA ALA A 81 0.83 5.92 -28.08
C ALA A 81 0.23 7.27 -28.52
N PRO A 82 -0.34 8.06 -27.59
CA PRO A 82 -0.78 9.41 -27.90
C PRO A 82 0.43 10.31 -28.19
N ALA A 83 0.20 11.41 -28.89
CA ALA A 83 1.22 12.47 -28.96
C ALA A 83 1.47 13.06 -27.57
N ALA A 84 2.67 13.60 -27.35
CA ALA A 84 3.01 14.30 -26.13
C ALA A 84 2.01 15.43 -25.86
N THR A 85 1.50 15.45 -24.62
CA THR A 85 0.54 16.45 -24.12
C THR A 85 1.16 17.39 -23.11
N VAL A 86 2.36 17.10 -22.63
CA VAL A 86 3.14 17.99 -21.79
C VAL A 86 4.13 18.80 -22.65
N PRO A 87 4.17 20.15 -22.52
CA PRO A 87 5.16 20.95 -23.23
C PRO A 87 6.60 20.58 -22.85
N GLY A 88 7.46 20.38 -23.86
CA GLY A 88 8.88 20.12 -23.66
C GLY A 88 9.26 18.65 -23.41
N SER A 89 8.29 17.73 -23.42
CA SER A 89 8.55 16.28 -23.36
C SER A 89 8.56 15.64 -24.75
N SER A 90 9.19 14.47 -24.88
CA SER A 90 9.08 13.61 -26.07
C SER A 90 7.76 12.84 -26.08
N ASP A 91 7.38 12.33 -27.25
CA ASP A 91 6.30 11.34 -27.36
C ASP A 91 6.66 10.06 -26.58
N PRO A 92 5.66 9.30 -26.08
CA PRO A 92 5.90 7.99 -25.50
C PRO A 92 6.65 7.08 -26.47
N LYS A 93 7.72 6.44 -26.00
CA LYS A 93 8.49 5.51 -26.83
C LYS A 93 7.65 4.28 -27.14
N ARG A 94 7.63 3.84 -28.40
CA ARG A 94 6.88 2.66 -28.85
C ARG A 94 7.24 1.37 -28.09
N ALA A 95 8.46 1.26 -27.58
CA ALA A 95 8.92 0.10 -26.80
C ALA A 95 8.50 0.15 -25.31
N ASP A 96 8.08 1.31 -24.82
CA ASP A 96 7.77 1.57 -23.41
C ASP A 96 6.26 1.84 -23.22
N ILE A 97 5.41 1.22 -24.08
CA ILE A 97 3.95 1.42 -24.08
C ILE A 97 3.20 0.45 -23.16
N GLY A 98 3.89 -0.34 -22.33
CA GLY A 98 3.23 -1.25 -21.41
C GLY A 98 2.33 -0.52 -20.44
N ALA A 99 1.17 -1.08 -20.13
CA ALA A 99 0.28 -0.51 -19.13
C ALA A 99 0.55 -1.03 -17.71
N HIS A 100 1.46 -1.99 -17.56
CA HIS A 100 1.59 -2.78 -16.34
C HIS A 100 2.76 -2.31 -15.50
N ALA A 101 2.46 -1.54 -14.45
CA ALA A 101 3.33 -1.41 -13.28
C ALA A 101 2.84 -2.31 -12.14
N ASP A 102 1.93 -3.23 -12.42
CA ASP A 102 1.17 -4.02 -11.45
C ASP A 102 1.42 -5.52 -11.59
N ASP A 103 2.68 -5.92 -11.83
CA ASP A 103 3.03 -7.31 -12.18
C ASP A 103 4.28 -7.89 -11.47
N TRP A 104 4.89 -7.15 -10.53
CA TRP A 104 6.14 -7.52 -9.84
C TRP A 104 7.39 -7.63 -10.75
N ILE A 105 7.33 -7.22 -12.02
CA ILE A 105 8.38 -7.47 -13.00
C ILE A 105 9.30 -6.24 -13.17
N PHE A 106 10.61 -6.50 -13.15
CA PHE A 106 11.66 -5.50 -13.37
C PHE A 106 12.35 -5.82 -14.69
N ALA A 107 11.63 -5.61 -15.80
CA ALA A 107 12.13 -5.84 -17.15
C ALA A 107 11.45 -4.92 -18.16
N THR A 108 12.16 -4.56 -19.24
CA THR A 108 11.57 -3.77 -20.34
C THR A 108 11.19 -4.64 -21.55
N SER A 109 11.87 -5.78 -21.75
CA SER A 109 11.65 -6.71 -22.87
C SER A 109 11.13 -8.06 -22.38
N GLY A 110 10.08 -8.59 -23.00
CA GLY A 110 9.53 -9.92 -22.67
C GLY A 110 8.55 -9.95 -21.49
N ALA A 111 8.40 -8.83 -20.76
CA ALA A 111 7.22 -8.59 -19.95
C ALA A 111 6.01 -8.52 -20.88
N ALA A 112 4.91 -9.20 -20.56
CA ALA A 112 3.67 -9.04 -21.30
C ALA A 112 3.18 -7.59 -21.11
N GLY A 113 3.43 -6.73 -22.10
CA GLY A 113 3.12 -5.29 -22.03
C GLY A 113 4.35 -4.38 -22.10
N GLY A 114 5.48 -4.73 -21.46
CA GLY A 114 6.62 -3.81 -21.32
C GLY A 114 6.49 -2.88 -20.10
N ILE A 115 7.37 -1.87 -20.00
CA ILE A 115 7.39 -0.92 -18.86
C ILE A 115 6.22 0.07 -18.93
N CYS A 116 5.69 0.47 -17.76
CA CYS A 116 4.65 1.50 -17.66
C CYS A 116 5.24 2.92 -17.68
N SER A 117 5.66 3.35 -18.87
CA SER A 117 6.15 4.71 -19.07
C SER A 117 5.00 5.70 -19.24
N ILE A 118 5.18 6.89 -18.65
CA ILE A 118 4.37 8.08 -18.89
C ILE A 118 5.16 9.19 -19.59
N ASP A 119 6.20 8.83 -20.34
CA ASP A 119 6.88 9.70 -21.30
C ASP A 119 5.85 10.51 -22.11
N GLY A 120 5.91 11.83 -22.03
CA GLY A 120 5.05 12.70 -22.85
C GLY A 120 3.62 12.90 -22.35
N ILE A 121 3.17 12.17 -21.33
CA ILE A 121 1.79 12.24 -20.83
C ILE A 121 1.73 12.69 -19.37
N ASN A 122 0.54 13.00 -18.87
CA ASN A 122 0.39 13.82 -17.67
C ASN A 122 0.62 13.04 -16.38
N TYR A 123 0.01 11.86 -16.25
CA TYR A 123 0.11 11.08 -15.01
C TYR A 123 -0.27 9.60 -15.22
N LEU A 124 0.13 8.78 -14.25
CA LEU A 124 -0.44 7.45 -14.02
C LEU A 124 -1.14 7.41 -12.66
N GLU A 125 -2.04 6.45 -12.51
CA GLU A 125 -2.68 6.11 -11.23
C GLU A 125 -2.59 4.62 -10.98
N THR A 126 -2.34 4.24 -9.74
CA THR A 126 -2.46 2.86 -9.28
C THR A 126 -3.48 2.81 -8.15
N VAL A 127 -4.56 2.03 -8.33
CA VAL A 127 -5.63 1.85 -7.34
C VAL A 127 -5.57 0.43 -6.78
N PHE A 128 -5.56 0.31 -5.46
CA PHE A 128 -5.44 -0.96 -4.75
C PHE A 128 -6.81 -1.54 -4.34
N ALA A 129 -6.86 -2.87 -4.17
CA ALA A 129 -8.07 -3.57 -3.77
C ALA A 129 -8.48 -3.31 -2.30
N ALA A 130 -7.52 -2.87 -1.46
CA ALA A 130 -7.75 -2.49 -0.08
C ALA A 130 -7.02 -1.17 0.24
N PRO A 131 -7.46 -0.42 1.26
CA PRO A 131 -6.73 0.75 1.73
C PRO A 131 -5.30 0.41 2.16
N THR A 132 -4.38 1.36 1.96
CA THR A 132 -2.97 1.24 2.32
C THR A 132 -2.44 2.55 2.90
N LYS A 133 -1.37 2.48 3.68
CA LYS A 133 -0.56 3.64 4.07
C LYS A 133 0.86 3.61 3.52
N THR A 134 1.27 2.53 2.89
CA THR A 134 2.66 2.27 2.51
C THR A 134 2.67 1.72 1.09
N ILE A 135 3.10 2.56 0.15
CA ILE A 135 3.14 2.25 -1.27
C ILE A 135 4.60 2.26 -1.71
N PHE A 136 5.05 1.16 -2.30
CA PHE A 136 6.37 1.07 -2.90
C PHE A 136 6.25 1.36 -4.40
N VAL A 137 7.18 2.17 -4.89
CA VAL A 137 7.23 2.58 -6.28
C VAL A 137 8.65 2.38 -6.78
N PHE A 138 8.78 1.68 -7.91
CA PHE A 138 10.05 1.44 -8.58
C PHE A 138 10.06 2.08 -9.96
N GLU A 139 11.13 2.80 -10.26
CA GLU A 139 11.38 3.49 -11.53
C GLU A 139 12.66 2.93 -12.17
N ARG A 140 12.71 2.88 -13.49
CA ARG A 140 13.96 2.67 -14.22
C ARG A 140 14.80 3.95 -14.19
N GLY A 141 15.98 3.91 -13.58
CA GLY A 141 16.97 4.99 -13.65
C GLY A 141 16.88 6.05 -12.54
N GLY A 142 15.70 6.27 -11.94
CA GLY A 142 15.52 7.26 -10.87
C GLY A 142 15.88 8.68 -11.32
N ASN A 143 15.69 8.96 -12.60
CA ASN A 143 16.16 10.16 -13.29
C ASN A 143 15.05 11.19 -13.50
N ASP A 144 13.83 10.89 -13.08
CA ASP A 144 12.67 11.76 -13.26
C ASP A 144 12.36 12.65 -12.06
N THR A 145 11.55 13.67 -12.31
CA THR A 145 11.11 14.66 -11.32
C THR A 145 9.62 14.88 -11.50
N GLY A 146 8.91 15.05 -10.39
CA GLY A 146 7.46 15.21 -10.45
C GLY A 146 6.84 15.26 -9.08
N LYS A 147 5.62 14.72 -8.97
CA LYS A 147 4.83 14.75 -7.74
C LYS A 147 4.09 13.44 -7.54
N PHE A 148 4.02 13.01 -6.28
CA PHE A 148 3.11 11.96 -5.83
C PHE A 148 1.92 12.61 -5.12
N GLN A 149 0.74 12.04 -5.31
CA GLN A 149 -0.46 12.39 -4.56
C GLN A 149 -1.19 11.11 -4.16
N ALA A 150 -1.64 11.06 -2.93
CA ALA A 150 -2.50 9.97 -2.51
C ALA A 150 -3.89 10.08 -3.16
N ILE A 151 -4.50 8.95 -3.49
CA ILE A 151 -5.90 8.89 -3.90
C ILE A 151 -6.70 8.48 -2.67
N LEU A 152 -7.45 9.42 -2.11
CA LEU A 152 -8.23 9.21 -0.89
C LEU A 152 -9.40 8.24 -1.14
N ALA A 153 -10.02 7.75 -0.06
CA ALA A 153 -11.12 6.78 -0.15
C ALA A 153 -12.26 7.26 -1.08
N ASP A 154 -12.61 8.54 -1.02
CA ASP A 154 -13.63 9.18 -1.87
C ASP A 154 -13.20 9.40 -3.33
N GLY A 155 -11.91 9.20 -3.66
CA GLY A 155 -11.35 9.41 -4.99
C GLY A 155 -10.78 10.80 -5.24
N SER A 156 -10.88 11.71 -4.28
CA SER A 156 -10.16 12.96 -4.30
C SER A 156 -8.64 12.74 -4.14
N LEU A 157 -7.85 13.73 -4.54
CA LEU A 157 -6.40 13.69 -4.36
C LEU A 157 -5.99 14.36 -3.05
N GLY A 158 -5.06 13.74 -2.35
CA GLY A 158 -4.34 14.35 -1.23
C GLY A 158 -3.35 15.45 -1.67
N PRO A 159 -2.66 16.05 -0.69
CA PRO A 159 -1.61 17.04 -0.95
C PRO A 159 -0.52 16.51 -1.89
N GLU A 160 0.08 17.41 -2.66
CA GLU A 160 1.22 17.08 -3.52
C GLU A 160 2.50 16.89 -2.71
N VAL A 161 3.18 15.77 -2.93
CA VAL A 161 4.55 15.55 -2.44
C VAL A 161 5.49 15.58 -3.64
N ALA A 162 6.20 16.69 -3.80
CA ALA A 162 7.16 16.87 -4.88
C ALA A 162 8.40 15.99 -4.66
N PHE A 163 8.94 15.44 -5.75
CA PHE A 163 10.19 14.70 -5.76
C PHE A 163 11.10 15.19 -6.88
N LYS A 164 12.41 15.12 -6.63
CA LYS A 164 13.46 15.32 -7.64
C LYS A 164 14.01 13.97 -8.08
N ASN A 165 14.82 13.97 -9.12
CA ASN A 165 15.62 12.80 -9.48
C ASN A 165 16.69 12.48 -8.42
N ALA A 166 17.22 11.25 -8.45
CA ALA A 166 18.20 10.77 -7.48
C ALA A 166 19.45 11.68 -7.42
N ALA A 167 19.99 12.09 -8.58
CA ALA A 167 21.15 12.97 -8.68
C ALA A 167 20.90 14.38 -8.10
N GLY A 168 19.65 14.83 -8.09
CA GLY A 168 19.19 16.09 -7.53
C GLY A 168 18.82 16.03 -6.04
N GLY A 169 19.14 14.93 -5.36
CA GLY A 169 18.80 14.70 -3.95
C GLY A 169 17.36 14.23 -3.73
N GLY A 170 16.75 13.60 -4.74
CA GLY A 170 15.42 13.02 -4.66
C GLY A 170 15.32 11.80 -3.75
N PRO A 171 14.08 11.35 -3.46
CA PRO A 171 13.80 10.24 -2.54
C PRO A 171 13.96 8.87 -3.22
N TRP A 172 14.96 8.72 -4.10
CA TRP A 172 15.19 7.51 -4.88
C TRP A 172 16.44 6.80 -4.38
N ALA A 173 16.33 5.51 -4.06
CA ALA A 173 17.48 4.69 -3.69
C ALA A 173 17.73 3.60 -4.75
N ASP A 174 19.01 3.44 -5.10
CA ASP A 174 19.46 2.46 -6.09
C ASP A 174 19.37 1.04 -5.52
N THR A 175 18.55 0.18 -6.14
CA THR A 175 18.36 -1.23 -5.75
C THR A 175 19.51 -2.13 -6.19
N LYS A 176 20.39 -1.64 -7.08
CA LYS A 176 21.42 -2.42 -7.81
C LYS A 176 20.87 -3.49 -8.76
N VAL A 177 19.56 -3.56 -8.95
CA VAL A 177 18.93 -4.45 -9.94
C VAL A 177 19.02 -3.81 -11.32
N GLY A 178 19.75 -4.43 -12.24
CA GLY A 178 19.89 -3.95 -13.61
C GLY A 178 18.64 -4.20 -14.46
N VAL A 179 18.14 -3.14 -15.09
CA VAL A 179 17.01 -3.14 -16.01
C VAL A 179 17.41 -2.38 -17.29
N SER A 180 17.74 -3.13 -18.33
CA SER A 180 18.01 -2.60 -19.68
C SER A 180 19.07 -1.48 -19.73
N GLY A 181 20.20 -1.71 -19.06
CA GLY A 181 21.34 -0.79 -19.05
C GLY A 181 21.28 0.32 -17.99
N GLN A 182 20.22 0.37 -17.19
CA GLN A 182 20.09 1.24 -16.02
C GLN A 182 19.77 0.41 -14.78
N ASN A 183 19.82 0.98 -13.58
CA ASN A 183 19.36 0.31 -12.37
C ASN A 183 17.89 0.66 -12.09
N ALA A 184 17.17 -0.24 -11.41
CA ALA A 184 15.91 0.09 -10.78
C ALA A 184 16.16 0.93 -9.52
N PHE A 185 15.39 2.00 -9.35
CA PHE A 185 15.41 2.83 -8.15
C PHE A 185 14.06 2.72 -7.44
N GLY A 186 14.09 2.58 -6.12
CA GLY A 186 12.88 2.47 -5.30
C GLY A 186 12.65 3.69 -4.42
N THR A 187 11.38 3.96 -4.18
CA THR A 187 10.91 4.90 -3.15
C THR A 187 9.69 4.31 -2.44
N VAL A 188 9.50 4.72 -1.18
CA VAL A 188 8.31 4.42 -0.39
C VAL A 188 7.53 5.71 -0.19
N PHE A 189 6.29 5.71 -0.65
CA PHE A 189 5.30 6.72 -0.36
C PHE A 189 4.49 6.30 0.86
N THR A 190 4.67 7.03 1.96
CA THR A 190 3.92 6.80 3.21
C THR A 190 2.90 7.90 3.40
N THR A 191 1.63 7.51 3.56
CA THR A 191 0.53 8.43 3.80
C THR A 191 0.14 8.49 5.27
N ASP A 192 -0.45 9.60 5.67
CA ASP A 192 -0.90 9.85 7.05
C ASP A 192 -2.19 9.09 7.41
N VAL A 193 -3.09 8.96 6.45
CA VAL A 193 -4.33 8.19 6.50
C VAL A 193 -4.31 7.02 5.53
N PRO A 194 -5.12 5.97 5.72
CA PRO A 194 -5.31 4.95 4.71
C PRO A 194 -5.89 5.53 3.41
N VAL A 195 -5.29 5.20 2.28
CA VAL A 195 -5.65 5.68 0.94
C VAL A 195 -5.91 4.50 0.01
N LYS A 196 -6.67 4.71 -1.06
CA LYS A 196 -6.99 3.64 -2.02
C LYS A 196 -6.00 3.55 -3.17
N GLY A 197 -5.08 4.50 -3.31
CA GLY A 197 -4.17 4.52 -4.43
C GLY A 197 -3.18 5.68 -4.41
N ILE A 198 -2.45 5.79 -5.51
CA ILE A 198 -1.47 6.83 -5.77
C ILE A 198 -1.65 7.38 -7.18
N ARG A 199 -1.48 8.69 -7.34
CA ARG A 199 -1.27 9.35 -8.63
C ARG A 199 0.17 9.85 -8.70
N ILE A 200 0.85 9.56 -9.82
CA ILE A 200 2.20 10.05 -10.11
C ILE A 200 2.14 10.96 -11.32
N SER A 201 2.49 12.23 -11.13
CA SER A 201 2.55 13.24 -12.20
C SER A 201 4.00 13.59 -12.49
N ALA A 202 4.58 12.94 -13.50
CA ALA A 202 6.00 13.03 -13.85
C ALA A 202 6.19 12.65 -15.33
N PRO A 203 6.15 13.60 -16.27
CA PRO A 203 6.22 13.35 -17.71
C PRO A 203 7.65 12.93 -18.08
N GLY A 204 7.90 11.63 -18.05
CA GLY A 204 9.24 11.03 -18.09
C GLY A 204 9.31 9.72 -17.30
N PHE A 205 8.42 9.56 -16.32
CA PHE A 205 8.48 8.49 -15.35
C PHE A 205 8.27 7.10 -15.98
N ASP A 206 9.28 6.26 -15.78
CA ASP A 206 9.35 4.90 -16.28
C ASP A 206 9.04 3.90 -15.15
N ALA A 207 7.76 3.69 -14.86
CA ALA A 207 7.33 2.83 -13.76
C ALA A 207 7.62 1.36 -14.06
N LEU A 208 8.43 0.72 -13.21
CA LEU A 208 8.69 -0.72 -13.23
C LEU A 208 7.60 -1.48 -12.48
N SER A 209 7.39 -1.14 -11.21
CA SER A 209 6.36 -1.78 -10.41
C SER A 209 5.88 -0.87 -9.27
N ILE A 210 4.59 -0.93 -8.97
CA ILE A 210 3.89 -0.17 -7.94
C ILE A 210 2.99 -1.15 -7.17
N PHE A 211 3.23 -1.24 -5.87
CA PHE A 211 2.52 -2.15 -5.00
C PHE A 211 2.50 -1.60 -3.57
N ALA A 212 1.72 -2.23 -2.69
CA ALA A 212 1.48 -1.69 -1.37
C ALA A 212 1.47 -2.76 -0.27
N LEU A 213 1.70 -2.32 0.96
CA LEU A 213 1.27 -3.09 2.13
C LEU A 213 -0.22 -2.89 2.34
N GLN A 214 -0.95 -3.94 2.69
CA GLN A 214 -2.32 -3.75 3.17
C GLN A 214 -2.31 -2.92 4.47
N ALA A 215 -3.18 -1.92 4.59
CA ALA A 215 -3.31 -1.20 5.86
C ALA A 215 -3.77 -2.16 6.95
N SER A 216 -2.98 -2.30 8.01
CA SER A 216 -3.36 -3.11 9.15
C SER A 216 -4.40 -2.38 9.99
N THR A 217 -5.46 -3.09 10.34
CA THR A 217 -6.48 -2.63 11.30
C THR A 217 -6.35 -3.40 12.60
N THR A 218 -6.57 -2.73 13.72
CA THR A 218 -6.75 -3.39 15.01
C THR A 218 -8.23 -3.67 15.26
N ILE A 219 -8.61 -4.94 15.30
CA ILE A 219 -9.93 -5.39 15.70
C ILE A 219 -9.87 -5.70 17.19
N LYS A 220 -10.54 -4.88 18.00
CA LYS A 220 -10.62 -5.09 19.45
C LYS A 220 -11.71 -6.09 19.79
N VAL A 221 -11.37 -7.03 20.68
CA VAL A 221 -12.30 -8.00 21.25
C VAL A 221 -12.36 -7.79 22.76
N ASN A 222 -13.52 -7.37 23.26
CA ASN A 222 -13.80 -7.14 24.67
C ASN A 222 -14.43 -8.39 25.33
N PRO A 223 -14.39 -8.52 26.67
CA PRO A 223 -15.02 -9.64 27.37
C PRO A 223 -16.48 -9.84 26.98
N GLY A 224 -16.84 -11.06 26.60
CA GLY A 224 -18.19 -11.42 26.13
C GLY A 224 -18.40 -11.30 24.62
N GLU A 225 -17.47 -10.68 23.89
CA GLU A 225 -17.46 -10.68 22.42
C GLU A 225 -16.85 -11.97 21.86
N ASP A 226 -17.16 -12.24 20.59
CA ASP A 226 -16.77 -13.47 19.91
C ASP A 226 -15.45 -13.29 19.13
N ILE A 227 -14.40 -13.96 19.61
CA ILE A 227 -13.09 -13.98 18.94
C ILE A 227 -13.20 -14.61 17.54
N ALA A 228 -14.05 -15.61 17.33
CA ALA A 228 -14.20 -16.24 16.03
C ALA A 228 -14.83 -15.27 15.02
N ALA A 229 -15.76 -14.42 15.45
CA ALA A 229 -16.32 -13.36 14.62
C ALA A 229 -15.26 -12.30 14.25
N ALA A 230 -14.43 -11.87 15.21
CA ALA A 230 -13.32 -10.96 14.93
C ALA A 230 -12.29 -11.58 13.95
N SER A 231 -11.96 -12.85 14.15
CA SER A 231 -11.12 -13.65 13.26
C SER A 231 -11.69 -13.70 11.84
N ALA A 232 -13.01 -13.85 11.70
CA ALA A 232 -13.69 -13.89 10.41
C ALA A 232 -13.63 -12.55 9.66
N LEU A 233 -13.59 -11.42 10.38
CA LEU A 233 -13.45 -10.07 9.80
C LEU A 233 -12.00 -9.72 9.45
N ALA A 234 -11.03 -10.23 10.20
CA ALA A 234 -9.62 -9.91 10.01
C ALA A 234 -9.11 -10.28 8.61
N GLN A 235 -8.29 -9.40 8.03
CA GLN A 235 -7.55 -9.59 6.78
C GLN A 235 -6.05 -9.64 7.07
N ALA A 236 -5.25 -10.16 6.13
CA ALA A 236 -3.79 -10.19 6.28
C ALA A 236 -3.25 -8.80 6.64
N GLY A 237 -2.34 -8.74 7.61
CA GLY A 237 -1.83 -7.52 8.22
C GLY A 237 -2.61 -7.06 9.46
N ASP A 238 -3.87 -7.44 9.65
CA ASP A 238 -4.66 -7.01 10.81
C ASP A 238 -4.12 -7.57 12.14
N THR A 239 -4.46 -6.88 13.22
CA THR A 239 -4.29 -7.37 14.58
C THR A 239 -5.64 -7.57 15.24
N VAL A 240 -5.96 -8.80 15.64
CA VAL A 240 -7.05 -9.10 16.57
C VAL A 240 -6.51 -8.94 18.00
N GLU A 241 -6.86 -7.82 18.64
CA GLU A 241 -6.44 -7.48 20.00
C GLU A 241 -7.50 -7.92 21.00
N ILE A 242 -7.18 -8.92 21.80
CA ILE A 242 -8.07 -9.57 22.75
C ILE A 242 -7.80 -8.99 24.14
N ALA A 243 -8.77 -8.26 24.67
CA ALA A 243 -8.67 -7.64 25.99
C ALA A 243 -8.57 -8.69 27.11
N ALA A 244 -8.19 -8.24 28.31
CA ALA A 244 -8.14 -9.12 29.48
C ALA A 244 -9.54 -9.67 29.82
N GLY A 245 -9.62 -10.96 30.12
CA GLY A 245 -10.86 -11.66 30.46
C GLY A 245 -10.82 -13.15 30.14
N THR A 246 -11.90 -13.85 30.52
CA THR A 246 -12.14 -15.25 30.16
C THR A 246 -13.13 -15.32 29.01
N TYR A 247 -12.69 -15.88 27.89
CA TYR A 247 -13.48 -16.04 26.67
C TYR A 247 -13.89 -17.50 26.55
N VAL A 248 -15.17 -17.75 26.82
CA VAL A 248 -15.77 -19.07 26.69
C VAL A 248 -15.97 -19.37 25.20
N MET A 249 -15.20 -20.33 24.69
CA MET A 249 -15.25 -20.71 23.29
C MET A 249 -16.59 -21.38 22.95
N ARG A 250 -17.27 -20.84 21.93
CA ARG A 250 -18.53 -21.39 21.41
C ARG A 250 -18.34 -22.11 20.09
N THR A 251 -17.33 -21.70 19.33
CA THR A 251 -16.95 -22.23 18.03
C THR A 251 -15.43 -22.26 17.91
N GLN A 252 -14.94 -22.97 16.90
CA GLN A 252 -13.53 -22.91 16.51
C GLN A 252 -13.15 -21.50 16.04
N ILE A 253 -11.95 -21.06 16.41
CA ILE A 253 -11.36 -19.83 15.89
C ILE A 253 -10.51 -20.18 14.66
N ALA A 254 -10.90 -19.62 13.51
CA ALA A 254 -10.17 -19.81 12.27
C ALA A 254 -9.00 -18.82 12.17
N LEU A 255 -7.82 -19.25 12.57
CA LEU A 255 -6.59 -18.48 12.43
C LEU A 255 -6.27 -18.33 10.94
N LYS A 256 -6.18 -17.08 10.50
CA LYS A 256 -5.85 -16.70 9.13
C LYS A 256 -4.37 -16.37 9.01
N ASP A 257 -3.79 -16.72 7.88
CA ASP A 257 -2.43 -16.35 7.54
C ASP A 257 -2.29 -14.81 7.48
N GLY A 258 -1.12 -14.31 7.89
CA GLY A 258 -0.83 -12.88 7.97
C GLY A 258 -1.60 -12.09 9.04
N VAL A 259 -2.47 -12.70 9.86
CA VAL A 259 -3.19 -12.01 10.95
C VAL A 259 -2.49 -12.19 12.29
N THR A 260 -2.25 -11.10 13.02
CA THR A 260 -1.73 -11.15 14.39
C THR A 260 -2.86 -11.31 15.40
N TYR A 261 -2.80 -12.31 16.28
CA TYR A 261 -3.72 -12.44 17.42
C TYR A 261 -2.95 -12.14 18.71
N ARG A 262 -3.41 -11.14 19.47
CA ARG A 262 -2.67 -10.63 20.64
C ARG A 262 -3.58 -10.55 21.86
N GLY A 263 -3.25 -11.29 22.91
CA GLY A 263 -3.87 -11.12 24.23
C GLY A 263 -3.29 -9.94 25.01
N ALA A 264 -4.00 -9.51 26.06
CA ALA A 264 -3.62 -8.39 26.93
C ALA A 264 -2.37 -8.67 27.81
N GLY A 265 -1.85 -9.90 27.79
CA GLY A 265 -0.64 -10.30 28.49
C GLY A 265 -0.77 -11.66 29.19
N PRO A 266 0.33 -12.19 29.75
CA PRO A 266 0.33 -13.47 30.46
C PRO A 266 -0.70 -13.50 31.61
N GLY A 267 -1.58 -14.51 31.60
CA GLY A 267 -2.60 -14.71 32.64
C GLY A 267 -3.77 -13.72 32.60
N LEU A 268 -3.77 -12.73 31.70
CA LEU A 268 -4.83 -11.73 31.59
C LEU A 268 -5.89 -12.10 30.55
N THR A 269 -5.50 -12.78 29.48
CA THR A 269 -6.42 -13.31 28.47
C THR A 269 -6.48 -14.82 28.58
N ILE A 270 -7.66 -15.35 28.94
CA ILE A 270 -7.91 -16.78 29.13
C ILE A 270 -8.90 -17.24 28.06
N LEU A 271 -8.51 -18.23 27.26
CA LEU A 271 -9.39 -18.91 26.33
C LEU A 271 -9.91 -20.18 27.00
N ASP A 272 -11.17 -20.17 27.40
CA ASP A 272 -11.82 -21.34 28.00
C ASP A 272 -12.42 -22.20 26.89
N GLY A 273 -11.83 -23.37 26.68
CA GLY A 273 -12.25 -24.30 25.64
C GLY A 273 -13.71 -24.76 25.78
N ASN A 274 -14.34 -24.68 26.96
CA ASN A 274 -15.76 -24.98 27.14
C ASN A 274 -16.22 -26.30 26.46
N ASN A 275 -15.41 -27.35 26.59
CA ASN A 275 -15.61 -28.66 25.96
C ASN A 275 -15.59 -28.69 24.42
N VAL A 276 -15.14 -27.64 23.73
CA VAL A 276 -14.87 -27.72 22.29
C VAL A 276 -13.73 -28.71 22.02
N THR A 277 -13.92 -29.61 21.07
CA THR A 277 -12.93 -30.65 20.72
C THR A 277 -11.67 -30.08 20.09
N ARG A 278 -11.75 -28.86 19.55
CA ARG A 278 -10.64 -28.13 18.93
C ARG A 278 -10.88 -26.63 19.09
N ALA A 279 -9.91 -25.92 19.67
CA ALA A 279 -10.00 -24.47 19.85
C ALA A 279 -9.69 -23.71 18.56
N PHE A 280 -8.64 -24.11 17.85
CA PHE A 280 -8.14 -23.38 16.68
C PHE A 280 -8.15 -24.24 15.42
N THR A 281 -8.44 -23.61 14.28
CA THR A 281 -8.12 -24.14 12.96
C THR A 281 -7.22 -23.15 12.25
N ALA A 282 -6.00 -23.55 11.90
CA ALA A 282 -5.16 -22.77 11.01
C ALA A 282 -5.34 -23.30 9.58
N TRP A 283 -5.65 -22.40 8.65
CA TRP A 283 -5.58 -22.67 7.21
C TRP A 283 -4.22 -22.17 6.73
N GLY A 284 -3.23 -23.05 6.81
CA GLY A 284 -1.90 -22.87 6.24
C GLY A 284 -1.37 -24.27 5.96
N ASP A 285 -0.86 -24.47 4.75
CA ASP A 285 -0.45 -25.76 4.17
C ASP A 285 0.16 -26.71 5.19
N ARG A 286 -0.66 -27.65 5.68
CA ARG A 286 -0.16 -28.87 6.30
C ARG A 286 0.05 -29.91 5.19
N PHE A 287 0.92 -29.58 4.23
CA PHE A 287 1.69 -30.63 3.57
C PHE A 287 2.64 -31.19 4.63
N PHE A 288 2.12 -32.07 5.49
CA PHE A 288 2.99 -33.03 6.12
C PHE A 288 3.54 -33.88 4.99
N ASN A 289 4.83 -33.75 4.73
CA ASN A 289 5.59 -34.76 4.00
C ASN A 289 5.43 -36.07 4.79
N GLU A 290 4.47 -36.90 4.37
CA GLU A 290 4.51 -38.36 4.59
C GLU A 290 5.31 -39.01 3.46
#